data_AF-A0A517ZKA6-F1
#
_entry.id   AF-A0A517ZKA6-F1
#
_cell.length_a   1.000
_cell.length_b   1.000
_cell.length_c   1.000
_cell.angle_alpha   90.00
_cell.angle_beta   90.00
_cell.angle_gamma   90.00
#
_symmetry.space_group_name_H-M   'P 1'
#
loop_
_entity.id
_entity.type
_entity.pdbx_description
1 polymer ?
#
loop_
_entity_poly.entity_id
_entity_poly.type
_entity_poly.pdbx_seq_one_letter_code
_entity_poly.pdbx_strand_id
1 'polypeptide(L)'
;MLGYTTKGLRKIIDRSRAKANGAHTSGPTIRFFQTSKGAPIKFKSEWIEEFVERHTIEPEAAPSIRKKQHKKEKQVPAYGLDPQFFDV
;
A
#
# COMPACT_ATOMS: atom_id res chain seq x y z
N MET A 1 -11.93 -2.75 18.50
CA MET A 1 -11.13 -3.45 17.46
C MET A 1 -11.12 -2.59 16.21
N LEU A 2 -9.97 -2.39 15.54
CA LEU A 2 -9.69 -1.38 14.49
C LEU A 2 -10.57 -1.42 13.20
N GLY A 3 -11.63 -2.23 13.13
CA GLY A 3 -12.53 -2.31 11.97
C GLY A 3 -11.94 -2.92 10.69
N TYR A 4 -10.66 -3.32 10.67
CA TYR A 4 -10.05 -3.96 9.51
C TYR A 4 -10.41 -5.44 9.41
N THR A 5 -10.54 -5.90 8.16
CA THR A 5 -10.47 -7.33 7.87
C THR A 5 -9.09 -7.89 8.22
N THR A 6 -9.01 -9.19 8.53
CA THR A 6 -7.73 -9.89 8.77
C THR A 6 -6.75 -9.71 7.62
N LYS A 7 -7.23 -9.79 6.37
CA LYS A 7 -6.42 -9.53 5.16
C LYS A 7 -5.92 -8.08 5.12
N GLY A 8 -6.76 -7.10 5.47
CA GLY A 8 -6.39 -5.69 5.53
C GLY A 8 -5.31 -5.43 6.58
N LEU A 9 -5.49 -5.96 7.79
CA LEU A 9 -4.53 -5.82 8.87
C LEU A 9 -3.18 -6.45 8.51
N ARG A 10 -3.18 -7.64 7.88
CA ARG A 10 -1.94 -8.28 7.41
C ARG A 10 -1.19 -7.42 6.38
N LYS A 11 -1.89 -6.78 5.44
CA LYS A 11 -1.25 -5.85 4.49
C LYS A 11 -0.56 -4.68 5.18
N ILE A 12 -1.15 -4.12 6.23
CA ILE A 12 -0.55 -3.03 7.00
C ILE A 12 0.72 -3.52 7.71
N ILE A 13 0.69 -4.73 8.28
CA ILE A 13 1.84 -5.33 8.96
C ILE A 13 2.97 -5.60 7.97
N ASP A 14 2.67 -6.21 6.83
CA ASP A 14 3.67 -6.51 5.80
C ASP A 14 4.31 -5.23 5.27
N ARG A 15 3.52 -4.17 5.07
CA ARG A 15 4.04 -2.84 4.71
C ARG A 15 4.92 -2.27 5.81
N SER A 16 4.52 -2.39 7.07
CA SER A 16 5.28 -1.86 8.21
C SER A 16 6.63 -2.58 8.35
N ARG A 17 6.69 -3.89 8.08
CA ARG A 17 7.98 -4.63 7.95
C ARG A 17 8.83 -4.13 6.80
N ALA A 18 8.24 -3.96 5.61
CA ALA A 18 8.96 -3.48 4.45
C ALA A 18 9.59 -2.10 4.71
N LYS A 19 8.84 -1.19 5.36
CA LYS A 19 9.33 0.12 5.78
C LYS A 19 10.46 0.03 6.81
N ALA A 20 10.36 -0.88 7.79
CA ALA A 20 11.43 -1.11 8.77
C ALA A 20 12.72 -1.64 8.11
N ASN A 21 12.59 -2.39 7.02
CA ASN A 21 13.72 -2.87 6.20
C ASN A 21 14.22 -1.81 5.18
N GLY A 22 13.77 -0.56 5.27
CA GLY A 22 14.20 0.53 4.39
C GLY A 22 13.55 0.55 3.01
N ALA A 23 12.58 -0.33 2.72
CA ALA A 23 11.86 -0.30 1.45
C ALA A 23 10.91 0.91 1.39
N HIS A 24 10.80 1.51 0.20
CA HIS A 24 9.81 2.55 -0.03
C HIS A 24 8.39 1.96 0.01
N THR A 25 7.55 2.46 0.90
CA THR A 25 6.18 1.98 1.03
C THR A 25 5.17 3.12 0.94
N SER A 26 4.16 2.97 0.08
CA SER A 26 3.01 3.87 0.03
C SER A 26 1.90 3.41 0.98
N GLY A 27 1.49 4.27 1.90
CA GLY A 27 0.31 4.09 2.75
C GLY A 27 0.58 3.92 4.25
N PRO A 28 -0.46 3.66 5.05
CA PRO A 28 -0.37 3.60 6.50
C PRO A 28 0.55 2.48 6.99
N THR A 29 1.31 2.79 8.04
CA THR A 29 2.15 1.83 8.79
C THR A 29 1.86 1.94 10.28
N ILE A 30 1.89 0.81 10.98
CA ILE A 30 1.60 0.70 12.41
C ILE A 30 2.77 0.05 13.14
N ARG A 31 2.97 0.43 14.40
CA ARG A 31 3.94 -0.22 15.28
C ARG A 31 3.34 -1.51 15.82
N PHE A 32 4.15 -2.56 15.86
CA PHE A 32 3.75 -3.85 16.42
C PHE A 32 4.97 -4.57 16.97
N PHE A 33 4.73 -5.53 17.86
CA PHE A 33 5.75 -6.41 18.40
C PHE A 33 5.51 -7.83 17.93
N GLN A 34 6.59 -8.48 17.51
CA GLN A 34 6.59 -9.89 17.15
C GLN A 34 7.98 -10.47 17.41
N THR A 35 8.03 -11.62 18.08
CA THR A 35 9.29 -12.28 18.45
C THR A 35 9.97 -12.95 17.26
N SER A 36 9.20 -13.60 16.38
CA SER A 36 9.71 -14.28 15.19
C SER A 36 8.66 -14.31 14.07
N LYS A 37 9.10 -14.55 12.83
CA LYS A 37 8.19 -14.65 11.68
C LYS A 37 7.23 -15.83 11.88
N GLY A 38 5.95 -15.53 12.13
CA GLY A 38 4.90 -16.53 12.37
C GLY A 38 4.38 -16.55 13.80
N ALA A 39 5.09 -15.94 14.75
CA ALA A 39 4.61 -15.75 16.10
C ALA A 39 3.39 -14.80 16.15
N PRO A 40 2.57 -14.86 17.22
CA PRO A 40 1.49 -13.91 17.43
C PRO A 40 1.98 -12.47 17.40
N ILE A 41 1.21 -11.61 16.75
CA ILE A 41 1.50 -10.18 16.64
C ILE A 41 0.80 -9.46 17.77
N LYS A 42 1.56 -8.72 18.56
CA LYS A 42 1.06 -7.94 19.70
C LYS A 42 1.10 -6.46 19.36
N PHE A 43 0.06 -5.76 19.79
CA PHE A 43 -0.03 -4.32 19.69
C PHE A 43 -0.16 -3.74 21.10
N LYS A 44 0.55 -2.66 21.39
CA LYS A 44 0.23 -1.82 22.54
C LYS A 44 -0.99 -0.96 22.21
N SER A 45 -1.84 -0.70 23.19
CA SER A 45 -3.01 0.18 23.04
C SER A 45 -2.60 1.56 22.53
N GLU A 46 -1.56 2.15 23.13
CA GLU A 46 -1.00 3.45 22.74
C GLU A 46 -0.66 3.53 21.25
N TRP A 47 -0.09 2.46 20.68
CA TRP A 47 0.25 2.43 19.25
C TRP A 47 -0.96 2.34 18.33
N ILE A 48 -2.03 1.71 18.82
CA ILE A 48 -3.30 1.63 18.10
C ILE A 48 -3.97 3.00 18.12
N GLU A 49 -4.00 3.66 19.28
CA GLU A 49 -4.57 5.00 19.45
C GLU A 49 -3.85 6.02 18.58
N GLU A 50 -2.51 6.11 18.67
CA GLU A 50 -1.69 6.97 17.80
C GLU A 50 -1.95 6.69 16.31
N PHE A 51 -2.14 5.43 15.94
CA PHE A 51 -2.41 5.06 14.56
C PHE A 51 -3.78 5.54 14.10
N VAL A 52 -4.80 5.41 14.95
CA VAL A 52 -6.16 5.87 14.68
C VAL A 52 -6.16 7.38 14.55
N GLU A 53 -5.60 8.12 15.51
CA GLU A 53 -5.55 9.59 15.47
C GLU A 53 -4.91 10.11 14.17
N ARG A 54 -3.75 9.56 13.78
CA ARG A 54 -3.04 10.00 12.57
C ARG A 54 -3.76 9.73 11.25
N HIS A 55 -4.68 8.77 11.23
CA HIS A 55 -5.36 8.33 10.01
C HIS A 55 -6.88 8.50 10.08
N THR A 56 -7.39 9.14 11.13
CA THR A 56 -8.79 9.54 11.23
C THR A 56 -8.96 10.82 10.43
N ILE A 57 -9.90 10.80 9.50
CA ILE A 57 -10.32 12.00 8.79
C ILE A 57 -11.57 12.48 9.51
N GLU A 58 -11.47 13.62 10.18
CA GLU A 58 -12.64 14.27 10.74
C GLU A 58 -13.49 14.80 9.57
N PRO A 59 -14.75 14.36 9.44
CA PRO A 59 -15.60 14.73 8.32
C PRO A 59 -16.00 16.22 8.31
N GLU A 60 -15.77 16.95 9.41
CA GLU A 60 -16.28 18.31 9.59
C GLU A 60 -15.30 19.44 9.22
N ALA A 61 -14.06 19.13 8.82
CA ALA A 61 -13.07 20.15 8.47
C ALA A 61 -12.72 20.18 6.97
N ALA A 62 -13.51 20.98 6.24
CA ALA A 62 -13.16 21.68 4.99
C ALA A 62 -13.13 20.90 3.65
N PRO A 63 -13.47 21.58 2.52
CA PRO A 63 -13.95 20.95 1.30
C PRO A 63 -12.84 20.34 0.43
N SER A 64 -13.22 19.22 -0.18
CA SER A 64 -12.55 18.46 -1.22
C SER A 64 -11.88 19.31 -2.31
N ILE A 65 -10.54 19.32 -2.34
CA ILE A 65 -9.78 19.59 -3.57
C ILE A 65 -8.58 18.66 -3.64
N ARG A 66 -8.73 17.45 -4.20
CA ARG A 66 -7.64 16.77 -4.94
C ARG A 66 -8.21 15.94 -6.09
N LYS A 67 -8.24 16.54 -7.28
CA LYS A 67 -8.45 15.82 -8.55
C LYS A 67 -7.32 14.80 -8.71
N LYS A 68 -7.66 13.51 -8.78
CA LYS A 68 -6.75 12.45 -9.23
C LYS A 68 -6.82 12.37 -10.75
N GLN A 69 -5.75 12.74 -11.45
CA GLN A 69 -5.56 12.33 -12.84
C GLN A 69 -4.64 11.11 -12.86
N HIS A 70 -5.23 9.94 -13.06
CA HIS A 70 -4.52 8.75 -13.54
C HIS A 70 -4.55 8.79 -15.07
N LYS A 71 -3.40 9.00 -15.74
CA LYS A 71 -3.23 8.58 -17.12
C LYS A 71 -2.17 7.49 -17.16
N LYS A 72 -2.63 6.23 -17.23
CA LYS A 72 -1.80 5.08 -17.66
C LYS A 72 -1.67 5.18 -19.17
N GLU A 73 -0.48 5.48 -19.67
CA GLU A 73 -0.16 5.29 -21.08
C GLU A 73 0.56 3.94 -21.21
N LYS A 74 -0.15 2.96 -21.76
CA LYS A 74 0.39 1.64 -22.09
C LYS A 74 1.36 1.82 -23.27
N GLN A 75 2.66 1.59 -23.05
CA GLN A 75 3.58 1.31 -24.14
C GLN A 75 3.25 -0.08 -24.70
N VAL A 76 2.89 -0.12 -25.98
CA VAL A 76 2.77 -1.35 -26.76
C VAL A 76 4.17 -1.67 -27.29
N PRO A 77 4.75 -2.87 -27.08
CA PRO A 77 6.02 -3.21 -27.69
C PRO A 77 5.83 -3.35 -29.20
N ALA A 78 6.65 -2.62 -29.96
CA ALA A 78 6.72 -2.71 -31.40
C ALA A 78 7.31 -4.07 -31.80
N TYR A 79 6.45 -5.01 -32.15
CA TYR A 79 6.84 -6.19 -32.92
C TYR A 79 6.05 -6.19 -34.23
N GLY A 80 6.78 -6.17 -35.34
CA GLY A 80 6.27 -6.55 -36.64
C GLY A 80 6.30 -5.44 -37.68
N LEU A 81 7.33 -5.44 -38.51
CA LEU A 81 7.22 -5.49 -39.97
C LEU A 81 8.62 -5.70 -40.54
N ASP A 82 9.02 -6.96 -40.64
CA ASP A 82 10.07 -7.38 -41.56
C ASP A 82 9.52 -8.58 -42.35
N PRO A 83 9.02 -8.36 -43.57
CA PRO A 83 8.77 -9.44 -44.50
C PRO A 83 9.78 -9.38 -45.65
N GLN A 84 11.03 -9.75 -45.37
CA GLN A 84 11.77 -10.53 -46.35
C GLN A 84 11.06 -11.88 -46.44
N PHE A 85 10.15 -12.08 -47.38
CA PHE A 85 9.68 -13.38 -47.91
C PHE A 85 8.44 -13.11 -48.77
N PHE A 86 8.64 -12.80 -50.06
CA PHE A 86 7.84 -13.36 -51.14
C PHE A 86 8.69 -13.31 -52.42
N ASP A 87 8.98 -14.51 -52.91
CA ASP A 87 9.54 -14.81 -54.23
C ASP A 87 8.76 -14.12 -55.36
N VAL A 88 9.48 -13.48 -56.30
CA VAL A 88 9.35 -13.61 -57.77
C VAL A 88 10.69 -13.23 -58.41
#